data_AF-A0A8T4Y0K1-F1
#
_entry.id   AF-A0A8T4Y0K1-F1
#
_cell.length_a   1.000
_cell.length_b   1.000
_cell.length_c   1.000
_cell.angle_alpha   90.00
_cell.angle_beta   90.00
_cell.angle_gamma   90.00
#
_symmetry.space_group_name_H-M   'P 1'
#
loop_
_entity.id
_entity.type
_entity.pdbx_description
1 polymer ?
#
loop_
_entity_poly.entity_id
_entity_poly.type
_entity_poly.pdbx_seq_one_letter_code
_entity_poly.pdbx_strand_id
1 'polypeptide(L)' 'KRAKKALMQMVSYGTTTIRTHADITEKNLITLKGLLEVKRLFKNIVDIQITAFPQDG' A
#
# COMPACT_ATOMS: atom_id res chain seq x y z
N LYS A 1 -8.27 0.37 -7.54
CA LYS A 1 -8.32 1.64 -8.32
C LYS A 1 -7.80 2.87 -7.54
N ARG A 2 -8.23 3.14 -6.29
CA ARG A 2 -7.80 4.33 -5.53
C ARG A 2 -6.30 4.33 -5.16
N ALA A 3 -5.78 3.23 -4.62
CA ALA A 3 -4.37 3.13 -4.20
C ALA A 3 -3.38 3.44 -5.34
N LYS A 4 -3.60 2.88 -6.55
CA LYS A 4 -2.78 3.17 -7.73
C LYS A 4 -2.74 4.65 -8.09
N LYS A 5 -3.87 5.36 -8.02
CA LYS A 5 -3.96 6.80 -8.33
C LYS A 5 -3.15 7.62 -7.31
N ALA A 6 -3.33 7.35 -6.02
CA ALA A 6 -2.58 8.01 -4.97
C ALA A 6 -1.06 7.78 -5.13
N LEU A 7 -0.68 6.55 -5.48
CA LEU A 7 0.73 6.19 -5.69
C LEU A 7 1.36 6.94 -6.87
N MET A 8 0.66 6.99 -8.02
CA MET A 8 1.13 7.77 -9.17
C MET A 8 1.28 9.25 -8.85
N GLN A 9 0.37 9.81 -8.04
CA GLN A 9 0.46 11.20 -7.61
C GLN A 9 1.68 11.42 -6.71
N MET A 10 1.92 10.54 -5.73
CA MET A 10 3.13 10.61 -4.89
C MET A 10 4.41 10.50 -5.72
N VAL A 11 4.47 9.57 -6.67
CA VAL A 11 5.61 9.41 -7.60
C VAL A 11 5.80 10.67 -8.45
N SER A 12 4.73 11.33 -8.90
CA SER A 12 4.83 12.58 -9.68
C SER A 12 5.44 13.74 -8.90
N TYR A 13 5.39 13.69 -7.57
CA TYR A 13 6.07 14.65 -6.69
C TYR A 13 7.45 14.17 -6.22
N GLY A 14 7.97 13.08 -6.78
CA GLY A 14 9.30 12.55 -6.46
C GLY A 14 9.35 11.63 -5.23
N THR A 15 8.21 11.22 -4.66
CA THR A 15 8.20 10.27 -3.54
C THR A 15 8.53 8.86 -4.04
N THR A 16 9.70 8.34 -3.63
CA THR A 16 10.23 7.03 -4.05
C THR A 16 10.22 5.97 -2.95
N THR A 17 9.84 6.33 -1.72
CA THR A 17 9.68 5.39 -0.60
C THR A 17 8.37 5.68 0.12
N ILE A 18 7.56 4.64 0.33
CA ILE A 18 6.24 4.74 0.98
C ILE A 18 6.11 3.66 2.04
N ARG A 19 5.64 4.03 3.23
CA ARG A 19 5.20 3.09 4.25
C ARG A 19 3.70 3.26 4.48
N THR A 20 2.97 2.15 4.53
CA THR A 20 1.52 2.13 4.74
C THR A 20 1.14 1.04 5.73
N HIS A 21 -0.06 1.15 6.30
CA HIS A 21 -0.60 0.21 7.27
C HIS A 21 -1.71 -0.59 6.61
N ALA A 22 -1.66 -1.91 6.75
CA ALA A 22 -2.73 -2.81 6.37
C ALA A 22 -3.48 -3.21 7.64
N ASP A 23 -4.78 -2.95 7.66
CA ASP A 23 -5.64 -3.46 8.72
C ASP A 23 -5.72 -4.99 8.66
N ILE A 24 -5.42 -5.64 9.78
CA ILE A 24 -5.46 -7.09 9.92
C ILE A 24 -6.68 -7.60 10.69
N THR A 25 -7.55 -6.72 11.21
CA THR A 25 -8.78 -7.16 11.89
C THR A 25 -9.89 -7.50 10.88
N GLU A 26 -9.73 -7.05 9.63
CA GLU A 26 -10.61 -7.38 8.52
C GLU A 26 -10.56 -8.89 8.18
N LYS A 27 -11.65 -9.63 8.40
CA LYS A 27 -11.74 -11.10 8.20
C LYS A 27 -11.18 -11.61 6.86
N ASN A 28 -11.36 -10.83 5.79
CA ASN A 28 -11.00 -11.24 4.43
C ASN A 28 -9.66 -10.67 3.94
N LEU A 29 -9.02 -9.80 4.74
CA LEU A 29 -7.75 -9.13 4.44
C LEU A 29 -7.76 -8.45 3.06
N ILE A 30 -8.89 -7.85 2.68
CA ILE A 30 -9.08 -7.26 1.35
C ILE A 30 -8.08 -6.12 1.16
N THR A 31 -7.91 -5.30 2.20
CA THR A 31 -6.96 -4.20 2.22
C THR A 31 -5.53 -4.67 2.02
N LEU A 32 -5.10 -5.67 2.78
CA LEU A 32 -3.75 -6.24 2.66
C LEU A 32 -3.48 -6.81 1.26
N LYS A 33 -4.43 -7.60 0.70
CA LYS A 33 -4.30 -8.17 -0.65
C LYS A 33 -4.17 -7.07 -1.71
N GLY A 34 -4.97 -6.01 -1.60
CA GLY A 34 -4.88 -4.87 -2.51
C GLY A 34 -3.53 -4.14 -2.42
N LEU A 35 -2.99 -3.96 -1.21
CA LEU A 35 -1.68 -3.33 -1.01
C LEU A 35 -0.53 -4.18 -1.55
N LEU A 36 -0.59 -5.51 -1.38
CA LEU A 36 0.39 -6.45 -1.93
C LEU A 36 0.39 -6.44 -3.46
N GLU A 37 -0.79 -6.38 -4.09
CA GLU A 37 -0.90 -6.26 -5.55
C GLU A 37 -0.27 -4.95 -6.04
N VAL A 38 -0.55 -3.82 -5.39
CA VAL A 38 0.04 -2.53 -5.74
C VAL A 38 1.56 -2.55 -5.56
N LYS A 39 2.06 -3.11 -4.45
CA LYS A 39 3.50 -3.31 -4.23
C LYS A 39 4.15 -4.08 -5.38
N ARG A 40 3.52 -5.17 -5.85
CA ARG A 40 4.02 -5.97 -6.97
C ARG A 40 4.03 -5.17 -8.28
N LEU A 41 2.98 -4.42 -8.57
CA LEU A 41 2.85 -3.64 -9.82
C LEU A 41 3.86 -2.49 -9.91
N PHE A 42 4.30 -1.95 -8.76
CA PHE A 42 5.14 -0.75 -8.68
C PHE A 42 6.58 -1.02 -8.22
N LYS A 43 6.97 -2.30 -8.08
CA LYS A 43 8.28 -2.71 -7.55
C LYS A 43 9.51 -2.06 -8.21
N ASN A 44 9.39 -1.61 -9.46
CA ASN A 44 10.48 -1.01 -10.23
C ASN A 44 10.46 0.54 -10.21
N ILE A 45 9.50 1.15 -9.50
CA ILE A 45 9.25 2.59 -9.52
C ILE A 45 9.39 3.19 -8.12
N VAL A 46 8.92 2.48 -7.08
CA VAL A 46 8.86 2.98 -5.70
C VAL A 46 8.98 1.82 -4.72
N ASP A 47 9.69 2.02 -3.62
CA ASP A 47 9.74 1.04 -2.52
C ASP A 47 8.51 1.21 -1.63
N ILE A 48 7.82 0.10 -1.35
CA ILE A 48 6.59 0.07 -0.56
C ILE A 48 6.74 -0.90 0.60
N GLN A 49 6.62 -0.37 1.81
CA GLN A 49 6.61 -1.13 3.05
C GLN A 49 5.18 -1.18 3.61
N ILE A 50 4.76 -2.38 4.03
CA ILE A 50 3.41 -2.62 4.54
C ILE A 50 3.55 -3.13 5.96
N THR A 51 3.05 -2.37 6.93
CA THR A 51 2.97 -2.75 8.33
C THR A 51 1.63 -3.40 8.59
N ALA A 52 1.61 -4.61 9.13
CA ALA A 52 0.40 -5.23 9.67
C ALA A 52 -0.02 -4.46 10.93
N PHE A 53 -1.20 -3.86 10.92
CA PHE A 53 -1.66 -2.99 12.00
C PHE A 53 -3.07 -3.41 12.44
N PRO A 54 -3.26 -3.89 13.69
CA PRO A 54 -4.60 -4.17 14.20
C PRO A 54 -5.31 -2.85 14.51
N GLN A 55 -6.37 -2.52 13.76
CA GLN A 55 -7.13 -1.29 14.02
C GLN A 55 -7.98 -1.35 15.29
N ASP A 56 -8.39 -2.54 15.72
CA ASP A 56 -9.30 -2.72 16.87
C ASP A 56 -8.60 -2.72 18.25
N GLY A 57 -7.27 -2.63 18.29
CA GLY A 57 -6.48 -2.63 19.54
C GLY A 57 -6.18 -4.02 20.07
#